data_AF-A0A5Q2MJD4-F1
#
_entry.id   AF-A0A5Q2MJD4-F1
#
_cell.length_a   1.000
_cell.length_b   1.000
_cell.length_c   1.000
_cell.angle_alpha   90.00
_cell.angle_beta   90.00
_cell.angle_gamma   90.00
#
_symmetry.space_group_name_H-M   'P 1'
#
loop_
_entity.id
_entity.type
_entity.pdbx_description
1 polymer ?
#
loop_
_entity_poly.entity_id
_entity_poly.type
_entity_poly.pdbx_seq_one_letter_code
_entity_poly.pdbx_strand_id
1 'polypeptide(L)'
;MTWNSSDEWANVMGEQGPWIRHVAAAWQAAATDAPDVPIPARPSLDTDHEDVIAYWAPLLHLLVYGLGWTRPDLGLEAWRQKAWPTEDPILRVVHRWWGEEGVLDVLAWTASNGGIAFDLVSVNGASQIAHHLINRRVTDSPDLERRRATAAWQQVWGGGWDSMHLTIHVDSPLRAPDDHQPTFFNAPVVGPDHLTTPRWHISTPTYAGWYANFFHYMPGTGTNGRSVRTDIVVKPIGWLGEFRQHKKTKLWFRGRSSVHLWGQ
;
A
#
# COMPACT_ATOMS: atom_id res chain seq x y z
N MET A 1 7.66 5.19 20.14
CA MET A 1 7.78 3.75 20.42
C MET A 1 8.66 3.16 19.35
N THR A 2 9.85 2.66 19.69
CA THR A 2 10.78 2.04 18.74
C THR A 2 10.43 0.55 18.64
N TRP A 3 9.89 0.13 17.50
CA TRP A 3 9.40 -1.22 17.26
C TRP A 3 10.55 -2.11 16.77
N ASN A 4 11.24 -2.81 17.68
CA ASN A 4 12.25 -3.81 17.31
C ASN A 4 11.65 -5.20 17.42
N SER A 5 11.59 -5.91 16.29
CA SER A 5 11.62 -7.37 16.02
C SER A 5 11.14 -8.39 17.07
N SER A 6 10.31 -8.03 18.06
CA SER A 6 9.80 -8.94 19.06
C SER A 6 8.75 -9.88 18.47
N ASP A 7 8.59 -11.07 19.04
CA ASP A 7 7.53 -12.02 18.67
C ASP A 7 6.13 -11.37 18.74
N GLU A 8 5.95 -10.39 19.63
CA GLU A 8 4.73 -9.59 19.72
C GLU A 8 4.48 -8.74 18.45
N TRP A 9 5.52 -8.11 17.90
CA TRP A 9 5.39 -7.34 16.66
C TRP A 9 5.05 -8.25 15.48
N ALA A 10 5.68 -9.43 15.44
CA ALA A 10 5.41 -10.41 14.39
C ALA A 10 3.96 -10.89 14.41
N ASN A 11 3.42 -11.17 15.59
CA ASN A 11 2.02 -11.58 15.75
C ASN A 11 1.04 -10.45 15.37
N VAL A 12 1.37 -9.21 15.70
CA VAL A 12 0.51 -8.06 15.45
C VAL A 12 0.50 -7.66 13.99
N MET A 13 1.67 -7.66 13.35
CA MET A 13 1.80 -7.19 11.97
C MET A 13 1.70 -8.30 10.92
N GLY A 14 1.86 -9.55 11.33
CA GLY A 14 1.90 -10.69 10.42
C GLY A 14 3.18 -10.77 9.61
N GLU A 15 4.32 -10.32 10.16
CA GLU A 15 5.63 -10.44 9.50
C GLU A 15 6.74 -10.59 10.54
N GLN A 16 7.69 -11.50 10.28
CA GLN A 16 8.83 -11.70 11.16
C GLN A 16 10.01 -10.84 10.72
N GLY A 17 10.59 -10.08 11.65
CA GLY A 17 11.77 -9.25 11.39
C GLY A 17 11.48 -7.77 11.17
N PRO A 18 12.51 -6.99 10.84
CA PRO A 18 12.43 -5.53 10.84
C PRO A 18 11.86 -4.92 9.54
N TRP A 19 11.54 -5.75 8.54
CA TRP A 19 11.22 -5.37 7.15
C TRP A 19 10.04 -4.41 7.00
N ILE A 20 9.09 -4.41 7.93
CA ILE A 20 7.87 -3.59 7.84
C ILE A 20 7.72 -2.61 9.01
N ARG A 21 8.79 -2.37 9.79
CA ARG A 21 8.74 -1.52 11.00
C ARG A 21 8.26 -0.08 10.74
N HIS A 22 8.39 0.42 9.52
CA HIS A 22 7.94 1.76 9.12
C HIS A 22 6.52 1.79 8.53
N VAL A 23 5.86 0.64 8.32
CA VAL A 23 4.51 0.56 7.73
C VAL A 23 3.48 1.29 8.59
N ALA A 24 3.50 1.09 9.91
CA ALA A 24 2.58 1.76 10.82
C ALA A 24 2.70 3.29 10.75
N ALA A 25 3.93 3.81 10.76
CA ALA A 25 4.18 5.26 10.67
C ALA A 25 3.71 5.84 9.33
N ALA A 26 3.92 5.11 8.23
CA ALA A 26 3.47 5.54 6.91
C ALA A 26 1.93 5.63 6.82
N TRP A 27 1.23 4.66 7.39
CA TRP A 27 -0.24 4.70 7.49
C TRP A 27 -0.74 5.84 8.37
N GLN A 28 -0.12 6.05 9.53
CA GLN A 28 -0.45 7.14 10.43
C GLN A 28 -0.26 8.51 9.76
N ALA A 29 0.85 8.70 9.05
CA ALA A 29 1.09 9.90 8.26
C ALA A 29 0.00 10.12 7.20
N ALA A 30 -0.42 9.06 6.52
CA ALA A 30 -1.47 9.15 5.49
C ALA A 30 -2.86 9.38 6.08
N ALA A 31 -3.13 8.92 7.30
CA ALA A 31 -4.42 9.03 7.94
C ALA A 31 -4.66 10.42 8.56
N THR A 32 -3.64 10.99 9.19
CA THR A 32 -3.79 12.20 10.00
C THR A 32 -3.41 13.49 9.26
N ASP A 33 -2.91 13.38 8.04
CA ASP A 33 -2.24 14.49 7.35
C ASP A 33 -1.16 15.14 8.24
N ALA A 34 -0.58 14.38 9.17
CA ALA A 34 0.32 14.92 10.17
C ALA A 34 1.70 15.21 9.55
N PRO A 35 2.06 16.50 9.36
CA PRO A 35 3.39 16.85 8.90
C PRO A 35 4.47 16.47 9.92
N ASP A 36 4.10 16.17 11.16
CA ASP A 36 5.04 15.90 12.24
C ASP A 36 5.45 14.43 12.38
N VAL A 37 4.81 13.49 11.65
CA VAL A 37 5.28 12.10 11.63
C VAL A 37 6.69 12.07 11.04
N PRO A 38 7.71 11.56 11.75
CA PRO A 38 9.09 11.55 11.26
C PRO A 38 9.21 10.78 9.95
N ILE A 39 9.98 11.34 9.01
CA ILE A 39 10.35 10.66 7.77
C ILE A 39 11.57 9.76 8.10
N PRO A 40 11.52 8.44 7.82
CA PRO A 40 12.71 7.60 7.92
C PRO A 40 13.84 8.15 7.05
N ALA A 41 15.08 8.10 7.55
CA ALA A 41 16.22 8.53 6.76
C ALA A 41 16.33 7.67 5.49
N ARG A 42 16.58 8.32 4.34
CA ARG A 42 16.84 7.60 3.09
C ARG A 42 18.13 6.78 3.26
N PRO A 43 18.12 5.48 2.93
CA PRO A 43 19.31 4.65 3.00
C PRO A 43 20.46 5.22 2.17
N SER A 44 21.64 5.26 2.78
CA SER A 44 22.92 5.50 2.12
C SER A 44 23.56 4.18 1.65
N LEU A 45 24.69 4.27 0.95
CA LEU A 45 25.44 3.09 0.47
C LEU A 45 25.95 2.20 1.62
N ASP A 46 26.12 2.74 2.83
CA ASP A 46 26.63 1.97 3.98
C ASP A 46 25.50 1.44 4.86
N THR A 47 24.24 1.55 4.41
CA THR A 47 23.07 1.14 5.19
C THR A 47 22.88 -0.36 5.13
N ASP A 48 22.61 -0.98 6.28
CA ASP A 48 22.33 -2.40 6.37
C ASP A 48 21.13 -2.78 5.48
N HIS A 49 21.23 -3.94 4.83
CA HIS A 49 20.23 -4.37 3.84
C HIS A 49 18.80 -4.42 4.43
N GLU A 50 18.66 -4.80 5.70
CA GLU A 50 17.38 -4.83 6.40
C GLU A 50 16.75 -3.44 6.55
N ASP A 51 17.56 -2.42 6.77
CA ASP A 51 17.13 -1.04 6.87
C ASP A 51 16.71 -0.47 5.52
N VAL A 52 17.38 -0.90 4.46
CA VAL A 52 17.00 -0.57 3.08
C VAL A 52 15.61 -1.14 2.78
N ILE A 53 15.36 -2.41 3.09
CA ILE A 53 14.06 -3.06 2.91
C ILE A 53 12.98 -2.34 3.73
N ALA A 54 13.26 -2.08 5.00
CA ALA A 54 12.33 -1.41 5.90
C ALA A 54 11.93 0.00 5.44
N TYR A 55 12.83 0.70 4.75
CA TYR A 55 12.56 2.00 4.15
C TYR A 55 11.61 1.91 2.94
N TRP A 56 11.75 0.89 2.10
CA TRP A 56 10.99 0.77 0.85
C TRP A 56 9.68 -0.01 0.99
N ALA A 57 9.58 -0.99 1.91
CA ALA A 57 8.38 -1.79 2.08
C ALA A 57 7.08 -0.95 2.26
N PRO A 58 7.05 0.10 3.11
CA PRO A 58 5.83 0.90 3.30
C PRO A 58 5.28 1.51 2.02
N LEU A 59 6.13 1.84 1.04
CA LEU A 59 5.69 2.38 -0.24
C LEU A 59 4.72 1.41 -0.92
N LEU A 60 5.11 0.13 -1.05
CA LEU A 60 4.24 -0.86 -1.69
C LEU A 60 2.95 -1.06 -0.90
N HIS A 61 2.99 -1.11 0.44
CA HIS A 61 1.78 -1.22 1.25
C HIS A 61 0.78 -0.07 0.98
N LEU A 62 1.28 1.17 0.89
CA LEU A 62 0.44 2.33 0.61
C LEU A 62 -0.13 2.30 -0.81
N LEU A 63 0.68 1.97 -1.81
CA LEU A 63 0.24 1.91 -3.22
C LEU A 63 -0.76 0.77 -3.43
N VAL A 64 -0.41 -0.43 -2.98
CA VAL A 64 -1.17 -1.66 -3.21
C VAL A 64 -2.46 -1.66 -2.40
N TYR A 65 -2.39 -1.43 -1.09
CA TYR A 65 -3.56 -1.51 -0.23
C TYR A 65 -4.26 -0.18 -0.01
N GLY A 66 -3.54 0.95 -0.05
CA GLY A 66 -4.16 2.26 0.09
C GLY A 66 -4.87 2.68 -1.19
N LEU A 67 -4.15 2.70 -2.31
CA LEU A 67 -4.73 3.11 -3.59
C LEU A 67 -5.43 1.95 -4.32
N GLY A 68 -5.30 0.72 -3.83
CA GLY A 68 -5.86 -0.47 -4.47
C GLY A 68 -5.18 -0.78 -5.80
N TRP A 69 -3.91 -0.37 -5.99
CA TRP A 69 -3.20 -0.55 -7.25
C TRP A 69 -2.67 -1.97 -7.38
N THR A 70 -3.19 -2.71 -8.37
CA THR A 70 -2.64 -4.01 -8.78
C THR A 70 -1.44 -3.83 -9.68
N ARG A 71 -1.27 -2.66 -10.29
CA ARG A 71 -0.13 -2.26 -11.13
C ARG A 71 0.49 -0.96 -10.63
N PRO A 72 1.29 -1.00 -9.54
CA PRO A 72 1.93 0.20 -9.01
C PRO A 72 2.82 0.91 -10.04
N ASP A 73 3.45 0.17 -10.94
CA ASP A 73 4.25 0.73 -12.04
C ASP A 73 3.43 1.64 -12.96
N LEU A 74 2.24 1.19 -13.39
CA LEU A 74 1.33 2.00 -14.20
C LEU A 74 0.78 3.19 -13.40
N GLY A 75 0.48 2.99 -12.12
CA GLY A 75 -0.02 4.04 -11.24
C GLY A 75 0.99 5.17 -11.03
N LEU A 76 2.25 4.82 -10.78
CA LEU A 76 3.35 5.77 -10.61
C LEU A 76 3.68 6.49 -11.92
N GLU A 77 3.65 5.81 -13.07
CA GLU A 77 3.87 6.43 -14.37
C GLU A 77 2.73 7.40 -14.73
N ALA A 78 1.48 7.04 -14.48
CA ALA A 78 0.35 7.95 -14.68
C ALA A 78 0.39 9.15 -13.72
N TRP A 79 0.92 8.97 -12.50
CA TRP A 79 1.12 10.05 -11.56
C TRP A 79 2.24 11.01 -12.00
N ARG A 80 3.37 10.46 -12.51
CA ARG A 80 4.45 11.21 -13.16
C ARG A 80 3.94 12.08 -14.29
N GLN A 81 3.16 11.50 -15.21
CA GLN A 81 2.58 12.21 -16.36
C GLN A 81 1.63 13.34 -15.97
N LYS A 82 1.13 13.36 -14.74
CA LYS A 82 0.27 14.41 -14.19
C LYS A 82 1.01 15.46 -13.37
N ALA A 83 2.35 15.44 -13.38
CA ALA A 83 3.20 16.33 -12.59
C ALA A 83 2.95 16.19 -11.08
N TRP A 84 2.86 14.94 -10.60
CA TRP A 84 2.91 14.60 -9.17
C TRP A 84 1.88 15.26 -8.24
N PRO A 85 0.57 15.28 -8.57
CA PRO A 85 -0.46 15.83 -7.68
C PRO A 85 -0.46 15.17 -6.30
N THR A 86 -0.52 15.95 -5.21
CA THR A 86 -0.43 15.49 -3.81
C THR A 86 -1.72 15.72 -2.99
N GLU A 87 -2.87 15.93 -3.65
CA GLU A 87 -4.14 16.10 -2.96
C GLU A 87 -4.62 14.80 -2.30
N ASP A 88 -4.28 13.64 -2.89
CA ASP A 88 -4.52 12.35 -2.27
C ASP A 88 -3.57 12.14 -1.08
N PRO A 89 -4.07 11.81 0.13
CA PRO A 89 -3.20 11.68 1.30
C PRO A 89 -2.12 10.61 1.17
N ILE A 90 -2.37 9.54 0.40
CA ILE A 90 -1.35 8.51 0.18
C ILE A 90 -0.25 9.07 -0.71
N LEU A 91 -0.60 9.66 -1.86
CA LEU A 91 0.38 10.24 -2.77
C LEU A 91 1.16 11.39 -2.14
N ARG A 92 0.55 12.12 -1.21
CA ARG A 92 1.24 13.12 -0.38
C ARG A 92 2.33 12.51 0.49
N VAL A 93 2.04 11.41 1.20
CA VAL A 93 3.05 10.69 1.97
C VAL A 93 4.12 10.12 1.06
N VAL A 94 3.74 9.54 -0.09
CA VAL A 94 4.68 9.00 -1.06
C VAL A 94 5.65 10.09 -1.54
N HIS A 95 5.12 11.24 -1.94
CA HIS A 95 5.91 12.38 -2.37
C HIS A 95 6.80 12.93 -1.25
N ARG A 96 6.29 13.00 -0.03
CA ARG A 96 7.03 13.51 1.12
C ARG A 96 8.19 12.62 1.53
N TRP A 97 8.00 11.29 1.54
CA TRP A 97 8.98 10.33 2.08
C TRP A 97 10.01 9.88 1.06
N TRP A 98 9.59 9.63 -0.17
CA TRP A 98 10.46 9.11 -1.24
C TRP A 98 10.77 10.16 -2.31
N GLY A 99 9.90 11.16 -2.49
CA GLY A 99 10.04 12.18 -3.51
C GLY A 99 9.95 11.62 -4.93
N GLU A 100 10.06 12.51 -5.91
CA GLU A 100 10.06 12.14 -7.33
C GLU A 100 11.22 11.18 -7.63
N GLU A 101 12.41 11.46 -7.10
CA GLU A 101 13.58 10.61 -7.27
C GLU A 101 13.36 9.20 -6.71
N GLY A 102 12.82 9.06 -5.50
CA GLY A 102 12.57 7.72 -4.95
C GLY A 102 11.50 6.95 -5.75
N VAL A 103 10.48 7.65 -6.26
CA VAL A 103 9.47 7.05 -7.14
C VAL A 103 10.07 6.59 -8.47
N LEU A 104 10.99 7.38 -9.04
CA LEU A 104 11.73 6.98 -10.24
C LEU A 104 12.62 5.75 -9.98
N ASP A 105 13.02 5.46 -8.73
CA ASP A 105 13.89 4.31 -8.42
C ASP A 105 13.06 3.03 -8.56
N VAL A 106 11.83 3.09 -8.05
CA VAL A 106 10.82 2.04 -8.12
C VAL A 106 10.33 1.84 -9.56
N LEU A 107 10.10 2.93 -10.31
CA LEU A 107 9.75 2.83 -11.73
C LEU A 107 10.88 2.16 -12.54
N ALA A 108 12.13 2.52 -12.28
CA ALA A 108 13.27 1.88 -12.93
C ALA A 108 13.34 0.38 -12.61
N TRP A 109 13.10 -0.01 -11.35
CA TRP A 109 13.06 -1.41 -10.91
C TRP A 109 11.92 -2.21 -11.55
N THR A 110 10.71 -1.65 -11.55
CA THR A 110 9.55 -2.31 -12.18
C THR A 110 9.74 -2.43 -13.69
N ALA A 111 10.30 -1.43 -14.36
CA ALA A 111 10.60 -1.45 -15.80
C ALA A 111 11.63 -2.54 -16.15
N SER A 112 12.72 -2.68 -15.38
CA SER A 112 13.73 -3.74 -15.63
C SER A 112 13.16 -5.15 -15.46
N ASN A 113 12.08 -5.31 -14.70
CA ASN A 113 11.44 -6.58 -14.43
C ASN A 113 10.22 -6.86 -15.32
N GLY A 114 10.01 -6.02 -16.35
CA GLY A 114 8.88 -6.15 -17.27
C GLY A 114 7.53 -5.83 -16.63
N GLY A 115 7.52 -5.13 -15.49
CA GLY A 115 6.33 -4.81 -14.70
C GLY A 115 6.08 -5.81 -13.56
N ILE A 116 5.45 -5.32 -12.48
CA ILE A 116 5.04 -6.12 -11.32
C ILE A 116 3.54 -5.92 -11.13
N ALA A 117 2.83 -7.02 -10.94
CA ALA A 117 1.40 -7.00 -10.65
C ALA A 117 1.07 -7.72 -9.36
N PHE A 118 0.03 -7.26 -8.66
CA PHE A 118 -0.44 -7.83 -7.41
C PHE A 118 -1.86 -8.38 -7.58
N ASP A 119 -2.06 -9.65 -7.22
CA ASP A 119 -3.38 -10.25 -7.09
C ASP A 119 -3.94 -9.96 -5.70
N LEU A 120 -4.92 -9.05 -5.66
CA LEU A 120 -5.58 -8.64 -4.42
C LEU A 120 -6.91 -9.35 -4.19
N VAL A 121 -7.31 -10.26 -5.08
CA VAL A 121 -8.61 -10.97 -5.01
C VAL A 121 -8.43 -12.39 -4.53
N SER A 122 -7.29 -13.02 -4.80
CA SER A 122 -6.96 -14.37 -4.34
C SER A 122 -6.57 -14.40 -2.86
N VAL A 123 -7.56 -14.27 -1.97
CA VAL A 123 -7.40 -14.58 -0.54
C VAL A 123 -7.37 -16.11 -0.38
N ASN A 124 -6.22 -16.75 -0.57
CA ASN A 124 -6.02 -18.15 -0.19
C ASN A 124 -4.54 -18.50 -0.19
N GLY A 125 -3.88 -18.41 0.98
CA GLY A 125 -2.66 -19.15 1.37
C GLY A 125 -1.46 -19.23 0.42
N ALA A 126 -1.50 -18.58 -0.73
CA ALA A 126 -0.48 -18.65 -1.76
C ALA A 126 0.61 -17.67 -1.37
N SER A 127 1.81 -18.20 -1.19
CA SER A 127 2.99 -17.52 -0.68
C SER A 127 3.52 -16.37 -1.56
N GLN A 128 2.86 -16.02 -2.67
CA GLN A 128 3.25 -14.92 -3.55
C GLN A 128 2.01 -14.29 -4.20
N ILE A 129 1.66 -13.08 -3.76
CA ILE A 129 0.60 -12.25 -4.36
C ILE A 129 1.10 -11.46 -5.57
N ALA A 130 2.42 -11.41 -5.77
CA ALA A 130 3.05 -10.70 -6.86
C ALA A 130 3.37 -11.62 -8.03
N HIS A 131 3.12 -11.14 -9.25
CA HIS A 131 3.33 -11.87 -10.48
C HIS A 131 3.96 -10.98 -11.55
N HIS A 132 4.79 -11.59 -12.41
CA HIS A 132 5.23 -10.96 -13.64
C HIS A 132 4.05 -10.85 -14.61
N LEU A 133 3.85 -9.67 -15.20
CA LEU A 133 2.93 -9.50 -16.32
C LEU A 133 3.67 -9.04 -17.56
N ILE A 134 3.41 -9.71 -18.68
CA ILE A 134 4.08 -9.42 -19.96
C ILE A 134 3.30 -8.38 -20.79
N ASN A 135 1.98 -8.25 -20.59
CA ASN A 135 1.11 -7.67 -21.62
C ASN A 135 0.80 -6.16 -21.50
N ARG A 136 1.32 -5.47 -20.48
CA ARG A 136 1.26 -4.00 -20.37
C ARG A 136 2.42 -3.56 -19.49
N ARG A 137 3.30 -2.69 -19.98
CA ARG A 137 4.53 -2.29 -19.29
C ARG A 137 4.69 -0.79 -19.34
N VAL A 138 5.27 -0.22 -18.29
CA VAL A 138 5.87 1.12 -18.40
C VAL A 138 6.94 1.06 -19.47
N THR A 139 6.92 2.01 -20.41
CA THR A 139 7.96 2.10 -21.43
C THR A 139 9.29 2.37 -20.76
N ASP A 140 10.26 1.51 -21.01
CA ASP A 140 11.61 1.72 -20.50
C ASP A 140 12.25 2.90 -21.23
N SER A 141 12.34 4.03 -20.54
CA SER A 141 12.81 5.29 -21.11
C SER A 141 14.31 5.48 -20.85
N PRO A 142 15.00 6.31 -21.66
CA PRO A 142 16.42 6.57 -21.47
C PRO A 142 16.78 7.17 -20.10
N ASP A 143 15.83 7.83 -19.41
CA ASP A 143 16.03 8.28 -18.03
C ASP A 143 16.04 7.11 -17.03
N LEU A 144 15.12 6.14 -17.14
CA LEU A 144 15.11 4.96 -16.28
C LEU A 144 16.34 4.08 -16.53
N GLU A 145 16.75 3.91 -17.79
CA GLU A 145 17.97 3.18 -18.15
C GLU A 145 19.22 3.82 -17.54
N ARG A 146 19.41 5.14 -17.70
CA ARG A 146 20.52 5.86 -17.07
C ARG A 146 20.51 5.74 -15.56
N ARG A 147 19.32 5.75 -14.94
CA ARG A 147 19.18 5.59 -13.49
C ARG A 147 19.70 4.24 -13.03
N ARG A 148 19.29 3.17 -13.73
CA ARG A 148 19.78 1.81 -13.45
C ARG A 148 21.28 1.68 -13.65
N ALA A 149 21.90 2.45 -14.54
CA ALA A 149 23.35 2.41 -14.71
C ALA A 149 24.15 3.01 -13.52
N THR A 150 23.50 3.70 -12.58
CA THR A 150 24.20 4.30 -11.43
C THR A 150 24.56 3.26 -10.37
N ALA A 151 25.74 3.42 -9.74
CA ALA A 151 26.19 2.53 -8.66
C ALA A 151 25.23 2.54 -7.47
N ALA A 152 24.70 3.72 -7.11
CA ALA A 152 23.75 3.86 -6.02
C ALA A 152 22.44 3.09 -6.27
N TRP A 153 21.93 3.11 -7.50
CA TRP A 153 20.76 2.32 -7.86
C TRP A 153 21.06 0.82 -7.84
N GLN A 154 22.17 0.39 -8.45
CA GLN A 154 22.55 -1.03 -8.52
C GLN A 154 22.78 -1.65 -7.14
N GLN A 155 23.27 -0.89 -6.17
CA GLN A 155 23.48 -1.41 -4.83
C GLN A 155 22.16 -1.69 -4.09
N VAL A 156 21.13 -0.87 -4.33
CA VAL A 156 19.84 -1.00 -3.64
C VAL A 156 18.87 -1.91 -4.41
N TRP A 157 18.83 -1.77 -5.72
CA TRP A 157 17.82 -2.37 -6.61
C TRP A 157 18.40 -3.34 -7.63
N GLY A 158 19.73 -3.50 -7.67
CA GLY A 158 20.38 -4.44 -8.55
C GLY A 158 20.30 -5.87 -8.02
N GLY A 159 20.20 -6.83 -8.93
CA GLY A 159 20.29 -8.26 -8.64
C GLY A 159 18.94 -8.98 -8.64
N GLY A 160 18.71 -9.84 -9.63
CA GLY A 160 17.47 -10.62 -9.72
C GLY A 160 16.22 -9.73 -9.93
N TRP A 161 15.05 -10.32 -9.67
CA TRP A 161 13.77 -9.65 -9.96
C TRP A 161 13.16 -8.93 -8.76
N ASP A 162 13.46 -9.40 -7.56
CA ASP A 162 13.02 -8.81 -6.29
C ASP A 162 14.20 -8.73 -5.31
N SER A 163 15.19 -7.89 -5.65
CA SER A 163 16.50 -7.78 -4.98
C SER A 163 16.40 -7.51 -3.48
N MET A 164 15.32 -6.86 -3.07
CA MET A 164 15.01 -6.49 -1.68
C MET A 164 13.90 -7.34 -1.07
N HIS A 165 13.41 -8.38 -1.79
CA HIS A 165 12.27 -9.18 -1.34
C HIS A 165 11.02 -8.31 -1.01
N LEU A 166 10.85 -7.16 -1.66
CA LEU A 166 9.75 -6.24 -1.35
C LEU A 166 8.39 -6.87 -1.66
N THR A 167 8.35 -7.78 -2.65
CA THR A 167 7.09 -8.40 -3.06
C THR A 167 6.60 -9.47 -2.10
N ILE A 168 7.48 -10.10 -1.32
CA ILE A 168 7.08 -11.04 -0.27
C ILE A 168 6.65 -10.31 1.00
N HIS A 169 7.25 -9.16 1.32
CA HIS A 169 6.91 -8.37 2.52
C HIS A 169 5.56 -7.65 2.43
N VAL A 170 4.92 -7.62 1.26
CA VAL A 170 3.61 -6.99 1.08
C VAL A 170 2.45 -7.94 1.39
N ASP A 171 2.68 -9.22 1.66
CA ASP A 171 1.62 -10.25 1.76
C ASP A 171 0.71 -10.11 3.01
N SER A 172 1.24 -9.52 4.09
CA SER A 172 0.62 -9.57 5.42
C SER A 172 -0.86 -9.12 5.46
N PRO A 173 -1.31 -8.06 4.77
CA PRO A 173 -2.73 -7.67 4.79
C PRO A 173 -3.69 -8.64 4.11
N LEU A 174 -3.18 -9.57 3.29
CA LEU A 174 -3.95 -10.61 2.58
C LEU A 174 -3.85 -11.99 3.22
N ARG A 175 -2.98 -12.17 4.22
CA ARG A 175 -2.95 -13.41 4.98
C ARG A 175 -4.34 -13.71 5.53
N ALA A 176 -4.71 -14.99 5.56
CA ALA A 176 -5.98 -15.40 6.12
C ALA A 176 -6.12 -14.78 7.53
N PRO A 177 -7.27 -14.20 7.88
CA PRO A 177 -7.47 -13.69 9.22
C PRO A 177 -7.24 -14.84 10.19
N ASP A 178 -6.36 -14.66 11.19
CA ASP A 178 -6.24 -15.61 12.30
C ASP A 178 -7.60 -15.76 13.03
N ASP A 179 -7.66 -16.59 14.08
CA ASP A 179 -8.80 -16.69 15.01
C ASP A 179 -9.22 -15.33 15.63
N HIS A 180 -8.41 -14.30 15.43
CA HIS A 180 -8.66 -12.92 15.76
C HIS A 180 -9.80 -12.31 14.92
N GLN A 181 -11.02 -12.43 15.45
CA GLN A 181 -12.24 -11.92 14.82
C GLN A 181 -12.24 -10.37 14.69
N PRO A 182 -12.32 -9.81 13.48
CA PRO A 182 -12.57 -8.38 13.29
C PRO A 182 -13.95 -7.99 13.83
N THR A 183 -14.05 -6.77 14.36
CA THR A 183 -15.32 -6.18 14.79
C THR A 183 -15.93 -5.36 13.66
N PHE A 184 -17.17 -5.67 13.28
CA PHE A 184 -17.94 -4.95 12.27
C PHE A 184 -19.14 -4.27 12.91
N PHE A 185 -19.36 -3.01 12.58
CA PHE A 185 -20.61 -2.34 12.94
C PHE A 185 -20.99 -1.26 11.94
N ASN A 186 -22.29 -1.07 11.78
CA ASN A 186 -22.85 0.01 10.98
C ASN A 186 -23.04 1.22 11.89
N ALA A 187 -22.44 2.36 11.52
CA ALA A 187 -22.68 3.63 12.19
C ALA A 187 -22.98 4.67 11.11
N PRO A 188 -24.24 4.76 10.65
CA PRO A 188 -24.59 5.64 9.56
C PRO A 188 -24.35 7.11 9.94
N VAL A 189 -23.95 7.91 8.96
CA VAL A 189 -23.64 9.33 9.16
C VAL A 189 -24.76 10.19 8.59
N VAL A 190 -25.22 11.16 9.38
CA VAL A 190 -26.18 12.17 8.93
C VAL A 190 -25.41 13.30 8.28
N GLY A 191 -25.64 13.49 6.98
CA GLY A 191 -25.03 14.58 6.22
C GLY A 191 -25.64 15.96 6.54
N PRO A 192 -25.04 17.05 6.05
CA PRO A 192 -25.58 18.41 6.19
C PRO A 192 -26.95 18.59 5.54
N ASP A 193 -27.28 17.74 4.58
CA ASP A 193 -28.57 17.64 3.89
C ASP A 193 -29.60 16.80 4.66
N HIS A 194 -29.28 16.41 5.90
CA HIS A 194 -30.05 15.47 6.74
C HIS A 194 -30.24 14.08 6.12
N LEU A 195 -29.53 13.75 5.04
CA LEU A 195 -29.56 12.41 4.48
C LEU A 195 -28.65 11.48 5.28
N THR A 196 -29.21 10.34 5.65
CA THR A 196 -28.45 9.29 6.35
C THR A 196 -27.72 8.44 5.32
N THR A 197 -26.39 8.50 5.33
CA THR A 197 -25.55 7.68 4.45
C THR A 197 -25.02 6.48 5.25
N PRO A 198 -25.17 5.24 4.76
CA PRO A 198 -24.59 4.08 5.43
C PRO A 198 -23.06 4.22 5.50
N ARG A 199 -22.50 3.87 6.66
CA ARG A 199 -21.06 3.82 6.88
C ARG A 199 -20.75 2.62 7.76
N TRP A 200 -19.81 1.81 7.30
CA TRP A 200 -19.33 0.66 8.05
C TRP A 200 -18.03 1.00 8.77
N HIS A 201 -17.81 0.34 9.88
CA HIS A 201 -16.56 0.40 10.61
C HIS A 201 -16.05 -1.02 10.77
N ILE A 202 -14.78 -1.24 10.41
CA ILE A 202 -14.06 -2.48 10.64
C ILE A 202 -12.93 -2.15 11.60
N SER A 203 -12.91 -2.82 12.75
CA SER A 203 -11.77 -2.80 13.66
C SER A 203 -11.11 -4.17 13.69
N THR A 204 -9.85 -4.23 13.31
CA THR A 204 -9.04 -5.46 13.33
C THR A 204 -8.01 -5.37 14.45
N PRO A 205 -7.76 -6.46 15.20
CA PRO A 205 -6.76 -6.45 16.27
C PRO A 205 -5.32 -6.48 15.73
N THR A 206 -5.12 -6.97 14.51
CA THR A 206 -3.83 -7.12 13.84
C THR A 206 -3.83 -6.41 12.49
N TYR A 207 -2.64 -6.10 11.98
CA TYR A 207 -2.45 -5.66 10.59
C TYR A 207 -2.44 -6.86 9.64
N ALA A 208 -2.07 -8.05 10.11
CA ALA A 208 -2.27 -9.26 9.32
C ALA A 208 -3.75 -9.42 8.92
N GLY A 209 -4.02 -9.70 7.65
CA GLY A 209 -5.36 -10.02 7.15
C GLY A 209 -6.39 -8.89 7.13
N TRP A 210 -6.04 -7.65 7.49
CA TRP A 210 -7.03 -6.56 7.54
C TRP A 210 -7.70 -6.30 6.19
N TYR A 211 -6.97 -6.46 5.08
CA TYR A 211 -7.50 -6.24 3.73
C TYR A 211 -8.29 -7.48 3.27
N ALA A 212 -7.85 -8.70 3.62
CA ALA A 212 -8.61 -9.93 3.39
C ALA A 212 -10.02 -9.89 4.00
N ASN A 213 -10.18 -9.25 5.18
CA ASN A 213 -11.46 -9.08 5.84
C ASN A 213 -12.53 -8.39 4.97
N PHE A 214 -12.15 -7.58 3.99
CA PHE A 214 -13.09 -6.98 3.05
C PHE A 214 -13.76 -7.98 2.09
N PHE A 215 -13.13 -9.12 1.83
CA PHE A 215 -13.69 -10.14 0.94
C PHE A 215 -14.60 -11.09 1.70
N HIS A 216 -14.33 -11.32 2.98
CA HIS A 216 -15.25 -12.01 3.88
C HIS A 216 -16.47 -11.15 4.21
N TYR A 217 -16.29 -9.84 4.24
CA TYR A 217 -17.33 -8.88 4.54
C TYR A 217 -17.56 -7.94 3.36
N MET A 218 -18.50 -8.30 2.48
CA MET A 218 -18.93 -7.43 1.38
C MET A 218 -20.12 -6.60 1.86
N PRO A 219 -19.93 -5.37 2.38
CA PRO A 219 -21.07 -4.49 2.57
C PRO A 219 -21.72 -4.31 1.21
N GLY A 220 -23.02 -4.58 1.15
CA GLY A 220 -23.79 -4.38 -0.07
C GLY A 220 -23.67 -2.96 -0.60
N THR A 221 -24.25 -2.70 -1.76
CA THR A 221 -24.38 -1.31 -2.22
C THR A 221 -25.25 -0.52 -1.27
N GLY A 222 -24.91 0.74 -1.03
CA GLY A 222 -25.78 1.66 -0.31
C GLY A 222 -27.12 1.81 -1.05
N THR A 223 -28.13 2.33 -0.35
CA THR A 223 -29.50 2.53 -0.87
C THR A 223 -29.56 3.37 -2.16
N ASN A 224 -28.53 4.18 -2.42
CA ASN A 224 -28.36 5.00 -3.63
C ASN A 224 -27.57 4.29 -4.75
N GLY A 225 -27.32 2.99 -4.64
CA GLY A 225 -26.53 2.20 -5.59
C GLY A 225 -25.03 2.52 -5.60
N ARG A 226 -24.54 3.36 -4.67
CA ARG A 226 -23.11 3.68 -4.52
C ARG A 226 -22.44 2.71 -3.55
N SER A 227 -21.14 2.53 -3.69
CA SER A 227 -20.34 1.74 -2.74
C SER A 227 -20.38 2.37 -1.36
N VAL A 228 -20.59 1.54 -0.33
CA VAL A 228 -20.62 2.00 1.05
C VAL A 228 -19.21 2.34 1.52
N ARG A 229 -19.08 3.48 2.19
CA ARG A 229 -17.81 3.91 2.80
C ARG A 229 -17.58 3.11 4.08
N THR A 230 -16.34 2.68 4.27
CA THR A 230 -15.95 1.80 5.36
C THR A 230 -14.70 2.36 6.03
N ASP A 231 -14.77 2.72 7.30
CA ASP A 231 -13.58 3.07 8.08
C ASP A 231 -12.84 1.83 8.54
N ILE A 232 -11.53 1.87 8.40
CA ILE A 232 -10.65 0.79 8.86
C ILE A 232 -9.80 1.29 10.01
N VAL A 233 -9.88 0.55 11.12
CA VAL A 233 -9.03 0.76 12.28
C VAL A 233 -8.28 -0.53 12.56
N VAL A 234 -6.96 -0.49 12.41
CA VAL A 234 -6.08 -1.57 12.83
C VAL A 234 -5.56 -1.19 14.21
N LYS A 235 -5.99 -1.87 15.28
CA LYS A 235 -5.70 -1.47 16.68
C LYS A 235 -4.25 -1.03 16.97
N PRO A 236 -3.19 -1.75 16.53
CA PRO A 236 -1.80 -1.35 16.79
C PRO A 236 -1.34 -0.11 16.00
N ILE A 237 -2.02 0.25 14.90
CA ILE A 237 -1.65 1.37 14.02
C ILE A 237 -2.57 2.57 14.25
N GLY A 238 -3.86 2.33 14.46
CA GLY A 238 -4.93 3.31 14.48
C GLY A 238 -5.79 3.27 13.22
N TRP A 239 -6.43 4.38 12.91
CA TRP A 239 -7.28 4.53 11.73
C TRP A 239 -6.42 4.56 10.45
N LEU A 240 -6.68 3.67 9.50
CA LEU A 240 -5.98 3.60 8.22
C LEU A 240 -6.62 4.48 7.13
N GLY A 241 -7.86 4.89 7.35
CA GLY A 241 -8.62 5.71 6.41
C GLY A 241 -10.02 5.18 6.13
N GLU A 242 -10.71 5.91 5.26
CA GLU A 242 -12.01 5.55 4.72
C GLU A 242 -11.83 4.86 3.36
N PHE A 243 -12.32 3.62 3.26
CA PHE A 243 -12.24 2.77 2.09
C PHE A 243 -13.60 2.60 1.43
N ARG A 244 -13.57 2.22 0.15
CA ARG A 244 -14.76 1.73 -0.56
C ARG A 244 -14.36 0.75 -1.64
N GLN A 245 -15.29 -0.14 -1.99
CA GLN A 245 -15.11 -1.03 -3.12
C GLN A 245 -15.35 -0.29 -4.45
N HIS A 246 -14.44 -0.42 -5.41
CA HIS A 246 -14.66 0.09 -6.76
C HIS A 246 -15.62 -0.82 -7.55
N LYS A 247 -16.63 -0.24 -8.21
CA LYS A 247 -17.70 -1.01 -8.86
C LYS A 247 -17.20 -1.99 -9.94
N LYS A 248 -16.19 -1.57 -10.72
CA LYS A 248 -15.66 -2.33 -11.87
C LYS A 248 -14.55 -3.30 -11.49
N THR A 249 -13.55 -2.84 -10.74
CA THR A 249 -12.37 -3.65 -10.38
C THR A 249 -12.63 -4.54 -9.18
N LYS A 250 -13.69 -4.26 -8.39
CA LYS A 250 -14.05 -4.97 -7.14
C LYS A 250 -13.01 -4.87 -6.03
N LEU A 251 -11.98 -4.06 -6.23
CA LEU A 251 -10.93 -3.78 -5.27
C LEU A 251 -11.34 -2.69 -4.29
N TRP A 252 -10.73 -2.75 -3.11
CA TRP A 252 -10.91 -1.77 -2.06
C TRP A 252 -9.80 -0.73 -2.11
N PHE A 253 -10.18 0.52 -1.93
CA PHE A 253 -9.23 1.63 -1.99
C PHE A 253 -9.74 2.81 -1.17
N ARG A 254 -8.82 3.67 -0.75
CA ARG A 254 -9.11 5.00 -0.18
C ARG A 254 -8.84 6.09 -1.23
N GLY A 255 -9.40 7.28 -1.01
CA GLY A 255 -9.15 8.43 -1.90
C GLY A 255 -10.08 8.48 -3.11
N ARG A 256 -9.65 9.01 -4.25
CA ARG A 256 -10.51 9.24 -5.44
C ARG A 256 -10.52 8.04 -6.40
N SER A 257 -11.67 7.76 -7.02
CA SER A 257 -11.80 6.64 -7.98
C SER A 257 -10.88 6.80 -9.18
N SER A 258 -10.65 8.04 -9.61
CA SER A 258 -9.75 8.34 -10.73
C SER A 258 -8.30 7.97 -10.40
N VAL A 259 -7.85 8.16 -9.16
CA VAL A 259 -6.50 7.82 -8.71
C VAL A 259 -6.34 6.30 -8.60
N HIS A 260 -7.31 5.59 -8.04
CA HIS A 260 -7.33 4.12 -8.04
C HIS A 260 -7.14 3.51 -9.43
N LEU A 261 -7.79 4.10 -10.44
CA LEU A 261 -7.74 3.64 -11.82
C LEU A 261 -6.40 3.85 -12.52
N TRP A 262 -5.46 4.61 -11.94
CA TRP A 262 -4.13 4.79 -12.52
C TRP A 262 -3.31 3.49 -12.48
N GLY A 263 -3.42 2.72 -11.41
CA GLY A 263 -2.68 1.46 -11.22
C GLY A 263 -3.48 0.21 -11.56
N GLN A 264 -4.30 0.25 -12.61
CA GLN A 264 -5.10 -0.89 -13.11
C GLN A 264 -4.75 -1.25 -14.56
#